data_AF-A0A947WLK6-F1
#
_entry.id   AF-A0A947WLK6-F1
#
_cell.length_a   1.000
_cell.length_b   1.000
_cell.length_c   1.000
_cell.angle_alpha   90.00
_cell.angle_beta   90.00
_cell.angle_gamma   90.00
#
_symmetry.space_group_name_H-M   'P 1'
#
loop_
_entity.id
_entity.type
_entity.pdbx_description
1 polymer ?
#
loop_
_entity_poly.entity_id
_entity_poly.type
_entity_poly.pdbx_seq_one_letter_code
_entity_poly.pdbx_strand_id
1 'polypeptide(L)'
;MDTPDYIQKEIQKIDEEIRTLESETDPELKLLSEEEILKLEKQKEILLNSNQVTEVDDSKDEDKSESNINENEVILEIRSGTGGDEAGLFALDLYRMYERFFETKKWKITEVYKSENLVGGIKTVIADVTGNGIYSLLKNESGVHRVQRVPTTESYGRIHTSTATVAVLPKLKKIDIEIHPDDLEWEFFRSGGKGGQNVNKVSTAVRLTHKPTGIIVECQEERFQGRNREKALEILKSKLYTQMREQQVGNITELRSSQVGTGERSEKIRTYNFPQDRITDHRIKKSWHSIERVMNGDISKMLEEVSNI
;
A
#
# COMPACT_ATOMS: atom_id res chain seq x y z
N MET A 1 -1.59 7.90 -26.78
CA MET A 1 -0.62 6.94 -27.36
C MET A 1 0.06 7.62 -28.53
N ASP A 2 0.93 8.59 -28.25
CA ASP A 2 1.84 9.11 -29.25
C ASP A 2 3.23 9.02 -28.62
N THR A 3 3.98 7.99 -29.00
CA THR A 3 5.41 7.92 -28.67
C THR A 3 6.07 9.23 -29.13
N PRO A 4 6.86 9.92 -28.28
CA PRO A 4 7.45 11.20 -28.62
C PRO A 4 8.11 11.19 -30.01
N ASP A 5 7.81 12.19 -30.86
CA ASP A 5 8.22 12.27 -32.27
C ASP A 5 9.73 12.08 -32.50
N TYR A 6 10.55 12.42 -31.49
CA TYR A 6 11.99 12.19 -31.50
C TYR A 6 12.38 10.70 -31.40
N ILE A 7 11.70 9.93 -30.54
CA ILE A 7 11.99 8.50 -30.32
C ILE A 7 11.53 7.67 -31.52
N GLN A 8 10.41 8.01 -32.15
CA GLN A 8 10.00 7.36 -33.40
C GLN A 8 11.02 7.55 -34.52
N LYS A 9 11.57 8.77 -34.66
CA LYS A 9 12.63 9.06 -35.64
C LYS A 9 13.91 8.28 -35.35
N GLU A 10 14.26 8.09 -34.07
CA GLU A 10 15.46 7.34 -33.68
C GLU A 10 15.27 5.82 -33.89
N ILE A 11 14.09 5.28 -33.60
CA ILE A 11 13.74 3.89 -33.94
C ILE A 11 13.74 3.65 -35.45
N GLN A 12 13.21 4.59 -36.24
CA GLN A 12 13.24 4.48 -37.71
C GLN A 12 14.67 4.46 -38.26
N LYS A 13 15.59 5.27 -37.70
CA LYS A 13 17.00 5.22 -38.08
C LYS A 13 17.65 3.87 -37.76
N ILE A 14 17.38 3.33 -36.57
CA ILE A 14 17.89 2.01 -36.17
C ILE A 14 17.36 0.92 -37.11
N ASP A 15 16.09 0.99 -37.51
CA ASP A 15 15.49 0.02 -38.45
C ASP A 15 16.06 0.13 -39.87
N GLU A 16 16.41 1.33 -40.32
CA GLU A 16 17.11 1.53 -41.59
C GLU A 16 18.54 0.98 -41.53
N GLU A 17 19.24 1.19 -40.42
CA GLU A 17 20.62 0.72 -40.20
C GLU A 17 20.68 -0.81 -40.13
N ILE A 18 19.75 -1.46 -39.42
CA ILE A 18 19.60 -2.92 -39.41
C ILE A 18 19.35 -3.45 -40.83
N ARG A 19 18.47 -2.83 -41.62
CA ARG A 19 18.19 -3.26 -43.01
C ARG A 19 19.41 -3.16 -43.90
N THR A 20 20.26 -2.15 -43.71
CA THR A 20 21.51 -2.03 -44.49
C THR A 20 22.49 -3.15 -44.13
N LEU A 21 22.62 -3.46 -42.84
CA LEU A 21 23.49 -4.54 -42.34
C LEU A 21 22.99 -5.92 -42.75
N GLU A 22 21.68 -6.14 -42.83
CA GLU A 22 21.06 -7.38 -43.33
C GLU A 22 21.27 -7.59 -44.84
N SER A 23 21.47 -6.50 -45.60
CA SER A 23 21.71 -6.54 -47.04
C SER A 23 23.16 -6.85 -47.42
N GLU A 24 24.06 -6.95 -46.44
CA GLU A 24 25.47 -7.25 -46.66
C GLU A 24 25.65 -8.74 -47.04
N THR A 25 26.30 -8.98 -48.18
CA THR A 25 26.40 -10.32 -48.78
C THR A 25 27.78 -10.96 -48.62
N ASP A 26 28.76 -10.22 -48.10
CA ASP A 26 30.11 -10.72 -47.87
C ASP A 26 30.17 -11.57 -46.58
N PRO A 27 30.61 -12.84 -46.64
CA PRO A 27 30.60 -13.76 -45.50
C PRO A 27 31.51 -13.37 -44.32
N GLU A 28 32.59 -12.60 -44.53
CA GLU A 28 33.42 -12.12 -43.41
C GLU A 28 32.78 -10.92 -42.70
N LEU A 29 32.13 -10.03 -43.47
CA LEU A 29 31.43 -8.86 -42.94
C LEU A 29 30.11 -9.24 -42.27
N LYS A 30 29.44 -10.30 -42.73
CA LYS A 30 28.17 -10.77 -42.18
C LYS A 30 28.23 -11.12 -40.69
N LEU A 31 29.33 -11.72 -40.22
CA LEU A 31 29.51 -12.04 -38.81
C LEU A 31 29.62 -10.79 -37.94
N LEU A 32 30.29 -9.74 -38.44
CA LEU A 32 30.38 -8.44 -37.77
C LEU A 32 29.01 -7.72 -37.80
N SER A 33 28.31 -7.80 -38.92
CA SER A 33 26.95 -7.27 -39.07
C SER A 33 25.95 -7.93 -38.13
N GLU A 34 26.02 -9.25 -37.90
CA GLU A 34 25.15 -9.96 -36.94
C GLU A 34 25.37 -9.49 -35.49
N GLU A 35 26.61 -9.27 -35.07
CA GLU A 35 26.92 -8.71 -33.74
C GLU A 35 26.42 -7.27 -33.58
N GLU A 36 26.50 -6.48 -34.65
CA GLU A 36 26.06 -5.09 -34.67
C GLU A 36 24.53 -4.97 -34.67
N ILE A 37 23.84 -5.83 -35.43
CA ILE A 37 22.38 -5.97 -35.39
C ILE A 37 21.89 -6.31 -33.98
N LEU A 38 22.52 -7.27 -33.29
CA LEU A 38 22.15 -7.62 -31.90
C LEU A 38 22.28 -6.44 -30.92
N LYS A 39 23.28 -5.58 -31.11
CA LYS A 39 23.45 -4.36 -30.30
C LYS A 39 22.35 -3.34 -30.60
N LEU A 40 22.04 -3.14 -31.88
CA LEU A 40 21.01 -2.22 -32.35
C LEU A 40 19.60 -2.66 -31.92
N GLU A 41 19.30 -3.95 -31.97
CA GLU A 41 18.04 -4.52 -31.46
C GLU A 41 17.88 -4.29 -29.95
N LYS A 42 18.96 -4.50 -29.19
CA LYS A 42 18.95 -4.24 -27.75
C LYS A 42 18.78 -2.76 -27.43
N GLN A 43 19.37 -1.87 -28.22
CA GLN A 43 19.19 -0.43 -28.09
C GLN A 43 17.75 -0.01 -28.42
N LYS A 44 17.16 -0.60 -29.46
CA LYS A 44 15.74 -0.42 -29.81
C LYS A 44 14.81 -0.86 -28.67
N GLU A 45 15.10 -2.00 -28.04
CA GLU A 45 14.32 -2.51 -26.90
C GLU A 45 14.41 -1.58 -25.68
N ILE A 46 15.60 -1.04 -25.39
CA ILE A 46 15.78 -0.04 -24.33
C ILE A 46 14.99 1.24 -24.63
N LEU A 47 15.00 1.72 -25.87
CA LEU A 47 14.26 2.91 -26.28
C LEU A 47 12.74 2.70 -26.19
N LEU A 48 12.25 1.53 -26.61
CA LEU A 48 10.84 1.13 -26.45
C LEU A 48 10.42 1.05 -24.98
N ASN A 49 11.26 0.48 -24.12
CA ASN A 49 11.00 0.37 -22.69
C ASN A 49 11.14 1.73 -21.98
N SER A 50 11.99 2.63 -22.46
CA SER A 50 12.12 3.99 -21.91
C SER A 50 10.84 4.81 -22.07
N ASN A 51 10.04 4.57 -23.11
CA ASN A 51 8.68 5.12 -23.25
C ASN A 51 7.70 4.61 -22.20
N GLN A 52 7.82 3.34 -21.77
CA GLN A 52 6.99 2.83 -20.67
C GLN A 52 7.38 3.45 -19.32
N VAL A 53 8.63 3.89 -19.16
CA VAL A 53 9.11 4.52 -17.92
C VAL A 53 8.79 6.03 -17.90
N THR A 54 8.79 6.71 -19.05
CA THR A 54 8.47 8.14 -19.12
C THR A 54 6.97 8.43 -19.08
N GLU A 55 6.10 7.56 -19.60
CA GLU A 55 4.64 7.69 -19.40
C GLU A 55 4.21 7.41 -17.94
N VAL A 56 5.08 6.89 -17.07
CA VAL A 56 4.80 6.71 -15.63
C VAL A 56 5.21 7.93 -14.79
N ASP A 57 6.01 8.85 -15.33
CA ASP A 57 6.48 10.02 -14.57
C ASP A 57 5.91 11.37 -15.03
N ASP A 58 5.32 11.49 -16.23
CA ASP A 58 4.64 12.72 -16.69
C ASP A 58 3.11 12.73 -16.52
N SER A 59 2.51 11.66 -15.99
CA SER A 59 1.13 11.65 -15.50
C SER A 59 1.05 11.61 -13.96
N LYS A 60 2.08 12.15 -13.28
CA LYS A 60 2.15 12.26 -11.81
C LYS A 60 2.15 13.71 -11.33
N ASP A 61 1.56 14.64 -12.08
CA ASP A 61 1.49 16.05 -11.67
C ASP A 61 0.07 16.58 -11.42
N GLU A 62 -0.94 15.71 -11.28
CA GLU A 62 -2.25 16.12 -10.73
C GLU A 62 -2.78 15.29 -9.55
N ASP A 63 -2.13 14.18 -9.13
CA ASP A 63 -2.58 13.36 -7.97
C ASP A 63 -1.50 13.16 -6.88
N LYS A 64 -0.47 14.01 -6.82
CA LYS A 64 0.54 14.01 -5.72
C LYS A 64 0.00 14.55 -4.39
N SER A 65 -1.31 14.77 -4.26
CA SER A 65 -1.97 15.14 -3.01
C SER A 65 -2.57 13.97 -2.22
N GLU A 66 -2.63 12.72 -2.72
CA GLU A 66 -3.51 11.72 -2.09
C GLU A 66 -2.93 10.40 -1.56
N SER A 67 -1.69 10.00 -1.87
CA SER A 67 -1.13 8.78 -1.24
C SER A 67 -0.08 9.09 -0.18
N ASN A 68 -0.52 9.42 1.04
CA ASN A 68 0.30 9.41 2.27
C ASN A 68 0.82 8.01 2.67
N ILE A 69 0.83 7.08 1.73
CA ILE A 69 1.12 5.66 1.87
C ILE A 69 2.64 5.47 1.80
N ASN A 70 3.20 4.77 2.76
CA ASN A 70 4.57 4.28 2.71
C ASN A 70 4.58 2.92 2.00
N GLU A 71 5.14 2.84 0.80
CA GLU A 71 5.21 1.61 0.02
C GLU A 71 6.14 0.55 0.63
N ASN A 72 7.07 0.99 1.48
CA ASN A 72 8.11 0.15 2.09
C ASN A 72 7.74 -0.39 3.47
N GLU A 73 6.60 0.02 4.02
CA GLU A 73 6.17 -0.40 5.34
C GLU A 73 4.69 -0.79 5.31
N VAL A 74 4.41 -2.00 5.74
CA VAL A 74 3.04 -2.52 5.82
C VAL A 74 2.76 -3.13 7.18
N ILE A 75 1.50 -3.08 7.55
CA ILE A 75 0.93 -3.85 8.64
C ILE A 75 0.27 -5.06 8.00
N LEU A 76 0.80 -6.24 8.32
CA LEU A 76 0.19 -7.52 7.97
C LEU A 76 -0.70 -7.95 9.13
N GLU A 77 -1.97 -8.17 8.83
CA GLU A 77 -2.93 -8.68 9.79
C GLU A 77 -3.56 -9.97 9.29
N ILE A 78 -3.51 -11.03 10.11
CA ILE A 78 -4.10 -12.32 9.79
C ILE A 78 -5.05 -12.71 10.92
N ARG A 79 -6.28 -13.09 10.54
CA ARG A 79 -7.30 -13.54 11.50
C ARG A 79 -7.91 -14.86 11.09
N SER A 80 -8.22 -15.71 12.08
CA SER A 80 -9.02 -16.91 11.87
C SER A 80 -10.45 -16.52 11.45
N GLY A 81 -10.96 -17.12 10.38
CA GLY A 81 -12.34 -16.95 9.93
C GLY A 81 -13.25 -18.09 10.38
N THR A 82 -14.14 -18.50 9.49
CA THR A 82 -15.02 -19.67 9.70
C THR A 82 -14.22 -20.97 9.73
N GLY A 83 -14.44 -21.83 10.72
CA GLY A 83 -13.78 -23.13 10.86
C GLY A 83 -13.28 -23.48 12.27
N GLY A 84 -13.54 -22.62 13.26
CA GLY A 84 -13.20 -22.88 14.67
C GLY A 84 -11.69 -23.03 14.88
N ASP A 85 -11.29 -24.06 15.62
CA ASP A 85 -9.89 -24.35 15.94
C ASP A 85 -9.03 -24.55 14.69
N GLU A 86 -9.56 -25.19 13.65
CA GLU A 86 -8.86 -25.41 12.39
C GLU A 86 -8.61 -24.09 11.62
N ALA A 87 -9.52 -23.12 11.71
CA ALA A 87 -9.31 -21.80 11.13
C ALA A 87 -8.12 -21.08 11.80
N GLY A 88 -7.94 -21.29 13.11
CA GLY A 88 -6.79 -20.75 13.83
C GLY A 88 -5.47 -21.44 13.46
N LEU A 89 -5.48 -22.76 13.29
CA LEU A 89 -4.31 -23.49 12.78
C LEU A 89 -3.92 -23.04 11.37
N PHE A 90 -4.92 -22.84 10.50
CA PHE A 90 -4.67 -22.34 9.15
C PHE A 90 -4.14 -20.90 9.15
N ALA A 91 -4.65 -20.02 10.01
CA ALA A 91 -4.11 -18.67 10.18
C ALA A 91 -2.64 -18.69 10.63
N LEU A 92 -2.27 -19.62 11.51
CA LEU A 92 -0.87 -19.83 11.90
C LEU A 92 -0.01 -20.30 10.73
N ASP A 93 -0.52 -21.22 9.91
CA ASP A 93 0.21 -21.72 8.74
C ASP A 93 0.45 -20.60 7.70
N LEU A 94 -0.55 -19.73 7.47
CA LEU A 94 -0.38 -18.55 6.62
C LEU A 94 0.65 -17.59 7.20
N TYR A 95 0.61 -17.32 8.51
CA TYR A 95 1.60 -16.46 9.16
C TYR A 95 3.03 -16.99 8.96
N ARG A 96 3.25 -18.28 9.20
CA ARG A 96 4.56 -18.94 8.98
C ARG A 96 5.00 -18.91 7.52
N MET A 97 4.07 -19.07 6.58
CA MET A 97 4.34 -18.95 5.15
C MET A 97 4.89 -17.56 4.82
N TYR A 98 4.24 -16.49 5.29
CA TYR A 98 4.71 -15.12 5.07
C TYR A 98 6.02 -14.82 5.80
N GLU A 99 6.17 -15.27 7.05
CA GLU A 99 7.40 -15.12 7.83
C GLU A 99 8.62 -15.65 7.06
N ARG A 100 8.54 -16.89 6.55
CA ARG A 100 9.61 -17.50 5.75
C ARG A 100 9.85 -16.81 4.42
N PHE A 101 8.79 -16.33 3.77
CA PHE A 101 8.92 -15.54 2.56
C PHE A 101 9.69 -14.23 2.83
N PHE A 102 9.37 -13.55 3.93
CA PHE A 102 10.06 -12.31 4.33
C PHE A 102 11.53 -12.56 4.71
N GLU A 103 11.83 -13.66 5.39
CA GLU A 103 13.22 -14.08 5.66
C GLU A 103 14.01 -14.26 4.36
N THR A 104 13.42 -14.91 3.37
CA THR A 104 14.04 -15.15 2.05
C THR A 104 14.33 -13.83 1.32
N LYS A 105 13.42 -12.84 1.43
CA LYS A 105 13.58 -11.50 0.87
C LYS A 105 14.42 -10.56 1.76
N LYS A 106 14.89 -11.02 2.92
CA LYS A 106 15.62 -10.22 3.94
C LYS A 106 14.81 -9.01 4.43
N TRP A 107 13.49 -9.13 4.49
CA TRP A 107 12.62 -8.11 5.05
C TRP A 107 12.49 -8.31 6.55
N LYS A 108 12.39 -7.20 7.29
CA LYS A 108 12.27 -7.25 8.74
C LYS A 108 10.79 -7.29 9.12
N ILE A 109 10.38 -8.37 9.75
CA ILE A 109 9.08 -8.54 10.39
C ILE A 109 9.21 -8.28 11.90
N THR A 110 8.22 -7.63 12.50
CA THR A 110 8.15 -7.37 13.94
C THR A 110 6.71 -7.61 14.39
N GLU A 111 6.50 -8.62 15.23
CA GLU A 111 5.19 -8.92 15.79
C GLU A 111 4.76 -7.80 16.74
N VAL A 112 3.59 -7.22 16.49
CA VAL A 112 3.01 -6.14 17.30
C VAL A 112 1.99 -6.71 18.28
N TYR A 113 1.19 -7.67 17.82
CA TYR A 113 0.17 -8.31 18.62
C TYR A 113 -0.09 -9.73 18.12
N LYS A 114 -0.28 -10.66 19.04
CA LYS A 114 -0.67 -12.02 18.73
C LYS A 114 -1.63 -12.56 19.78
N SER A 115 -2.69 -13.19 19.30
CA SER A 115 -3.71 -13.87 20.09
C SER A 115 -3.85 -15.29 19.57
N GLU A 116 -3.67 -16.25 20.47
CA GLU A 116 -3.70 -17.67 20.17
C GLU A 116 -5.04 -18.31 20.60
N ASN A 117 -5.39 -19.43 19.99
CA ASN A 117 -6.50 -20.28 20.44
C ASN A 117 -5.99 -21.41 21.35
N LEU A 118 -6.91 -22.19 21.92
CA LEU A 118 -6.58 -23.25 22.89
C LEU A 118 -5.74 -24.39 22.30
N VAL A 119 -5.78 -24.60 20.98
CA VAL A 119 -5.06 -25.67 20.28
C VAL A 119 -3.72 -25.20 19.69
N GLY A 120 -3.27 -23.98 20.01
CA GLY A 120 -1.99 -23.44 19.55
C GLY A 120 -1.99 -22.81 18.15
N GLY A 121 -3.16 -22.60 17.56
CA GLY A 121 -3.37 -21.76 16.37
C GLY A 121 -3.51 -20.27 16.71
N ILE A 122 -3.65 -19.42 15.69
CA ILE A 122 -3.76 -17.96 15.82
C ILE A 122 -5.21 -17.51 15.60
N LYS A 123 -5.77 -16.78 16.56
CA LYS A 123 -7.03 -16.06 16.38
C LYS A 123 -6.80 -14.76 15.61
N THR A 124 -5.80 -13.98 16.02
CA THR A 124 -5.39 -12.72 15.39
C THR A 124 -3.90 -12.53 15.55
N VAL A 125 -3.20 -12.17 14.49
CA VAL A 125 -1.81 -11.67 14.54
C VAL A 125 -1.71 -10.38 13.75
N ILE A 126 -0.96 -9.42 14.28
CA ILE A 126 -0.64 -8.15 13.66
C ILE A 126 0.87 -8.01 13.70
N ALA A 127 1.48 -7.85 12.53
CA ALA A 127 2.92 -7.70 12.39
C ALA A 127 3.27 -6.51 11.50
N ASP A 128 4.28 -5.77 11.91
CA ASP A 128 4.90 -4.72 11.10
C ASP A 128 5.97 -5.34 10.20
N VAL A 129 5.90 -5.06 8.90
CA VAL A 129 6.87 -5.56 7.92
C VAL A 129 7.52 -4.37 7.21
N THR A 130 8.85 -4.38 7.14
CA THR A 130 9.65 -3.31 6.55
C THR A 130 10.63 -3.86 5.52
N GLY A 131 10.68 -3.22 4.35
CA GLY A 131 11.42 -3.69 3.19
C GLY A 131 11.01 -2.96 1.91
N ASN A 132 11.79 -3.08 0.85
CA ASN A 132 11.57 -2.30 -0.36
C ASN A 132 10.36 -2.81 -1.17
N GLY A 133 9.41 -1.93 -1.48
CA GLY A 133 8.27 -2.21 -2.35
C GLY A 133 7.29 -3.28 -1.84
N ILE A 134 7.22 -3.50 -0.52
CA ILE A 134 6.41 -4.57 0.07
C ILE A 134 4.93 -4.40 -0.27
N TYR A 135 4.41 -3.18 -0.14
CA TYR A 135 2.98 -2.93 -0.32
C TYR A 135 2.53 -3.30 -1.74
N SER A 136 3.29 -2.91 -2.74
CA SER A 136 2.97 -3.20 -4.15
C SER A 136 2.93 -4.69 -4.46
N LEU A 137 3.77 -5.50 -3.78
CA LEU A 137 3.80 -6.94 -3.95
C LEU A 137 2.67 -7.66 -3.20
N LEU A 138 2.36 -7.19 -1.98
CA LEU A 138 1.41 -7.86 -1.08
C LEU A 138 -0.01 -7.29 -1.12
N LYS A 139 -0.27 -6.15 -1.78
CA LYS A 139 -1.61 -5.53 -1.81
C LYS A 139 -2.70 -6.53 -2.23
N ASN A 140 -2.38 -7.41 -3.18
CA ASN A 140 -3.29 -8.41 -3.73
C ASN A 140 -3.37 -9.69 -2.88
N GLU A 141 -2.64 -9.79 -1.78
CA GLU A 141 -2.83 -10.86 -0.78
C GLU A 141 -3.99 -10.55 0.17
N SER A 142 -4.52 -9.33 0.14
CA SER A 142 -5.64 -8.94 0.99
C SER A 142 -6.93 -9.64 0.57
N GLY A 143 -7.58 -10.34 1.50
CA GLY A 143 -8.82 -11.07 1.24
C GLY A 143 -9.02 -12.31 2.12
N VAL A 144 -10.03 -13.10 1.75
CA VAL A 144 -10.33 -14.38 2.42
C VAL A 144 -9.56 -15.53 1.75
N HIS A 145 -8.75 -16.22 2.54
CA HIS A 145 -8.05 -17.44 2.15
C HIS A 145 -8.83 -18.65 2.68
N ARG A 146 -9.14 -19.61 1.81
CA ARG A 146 -9.87 -20.83 2.16
C ARG A 146 -8.93 -22.03 2.16
N VAL A 147 -9.04 -22.90 3.16
CA VAL A 147 -8.33 -24.19 3.19
C VAL A 147 -9.31 -25.36 3.14
N GLN A 148 -8.89 -26.43 2.46
CA GLN A 148 -9.55 -27.73 2.48
C GLN A 148 -8.52 -28.80 2.81
N ARG A 149 -8.62 -29.38 4.01
CA ARG A 149 -7.75 -30.47 4.48
C ARG A 149 -8.43 -31.28 5.58
N VAL A 150 -7.82 -32.40 5.95
CA VAL A 150 -8.16 -33.12 7.17
C VAL A 150 -7.47 -32.39 8.34
N PRO A 151 -8.22 -31.80 9.29
CA PRO A 151 -7.63 -31.13 10.45
C PRO A 151 -6.81 -32.09 11.29
N THR A 152 -5.81 -31.58 12.00
CA THR A 152 -5.11 -32.35 13.04
C THR A 152 -6.02 -32.65 14.24
N THR A 153 -7.07 -31.86 14.44
CA THR A 153 -8.06 -32.00 15.51
C THR A 153 -9.20 -32.96 15.17
N GLU A 154 -9.24 -33.53 13.95
CA GLU A 154 -10.33 -34.39 13.47
C GLU A 154 -9.95 -35.88 13.59
N SER A 155 -10.82 -36.69 14.19
CA SER A 155 -10.55 -38.12 14.43
C SER A 155 -10.96 -39.03 13.27
N TYR A 156 -11.93 -38.63 12.45
CA TYR A 156 -12.54 -39.50 11.42
C TYR A 156 -11.98 -39.29 10.01
N GLY A 157 -10.92 -38.50 9.85
CA GLY A 157 -10.29 -38.27 8.55
C GLY A 157 -11.16 -37.48 7.56
N ARG A 158 -12.15 -36.73 8.04
CA ARG A 158 -13.06 -35.95 7.19
C ARG A 158 -12.38 -34.67 6.73
N ILE A 159 -12.58 -34.32 5.45
CA ILE A 159 -12.08 -33.06 4.91
C ILE A 159 -12.95 -31.92 5.42
N HIS A 160 -12.35 -30.99 6.15
CA HIS A 160 -13.00 -29.77 6.59
C HIS A 160 -12.68 -28.62 5.64
N THR A 161 -13.56 -27.63 5.62
CA THR A 161 -13.34 -26.38 4.91
C THR A 161 -13.33 -25.23 5.92
N SER A 162 -12.19 -24.58 6.03
CA SER A 162 -11.96 -23.46 6.94
C SER A 162 -11.46 -22.24 6.17
N THR A 163 -11.46 -21.08 6.83
CA THR A 163 -11.09 -19.80 6.23
C THR A 163 -10.24 -18.99 7.19
N ALA A 164 -9.38 -18.15 6.65
CA ALA A 164 -8.64 -17.11 7.35
C ALA A 164 -8.68 -15.84 6.50
N THR A 165 -8.59 -14.68 7.14
CA THR A 165 -8.54 -13.39 6.45
C THR A 165 -7.15 -12.81 6.58
N VAL A 166 -6.66 -12.23 5.50
CA VAL A 166 -5.39 -11.51 5.44
C VAL A 166 -5.71 -10.08 5.03
N ALA A 167 -5.18 -9.11 5.76
CA ALA A 167 -5.26 -7.70 5.41
C ALA A 167 -3.84 -7.13 5.36
N VAL A 168 -3.56 -6.39 4.28
CA VAL A 168 -2.28 -5.72 4.07
C VAL A 168 -2.55 -4.23 4.01
N LEU A 169 -2.20 -3.55 5.10
CA LEU A 169 -2.44 -2.12 5.25
C LEU A 169 -1.11 -1.39 5.12
N PRO A 170 -1.02 -0.35 4.27
CA PRO A 170 0.19 0.46 4.22
C PRO A 170 0.30 1.32 5.47
N LYS A 171 1.53 1.54 5.95
CA LYS A 171 1.74 2.54 7.00
C LYS A 171 1.63 3.94 6.41
N LEU A 172 0.92 4.81 7.10
CA LEU A 172 0.82 6.22 6.71
C LEU A 172 2.06 6.98 7.19
N LYS A 173 2.53 7.91 6.37
CA LYS A 173 3.53 8.89 6.78
C LYS A 173 2.95 9.78 7.87
N LYS A 174 3.82 10.27 8.77
CA LYS A 174 3.42 11.26 9.78
C LYS A 174 2.89 12.49 9.04
N ILE A 175 1.71 12.95 9.42
CA ILE A 175 1.18 14.23 8.95
C ILE A 175 2.07 15.32 9.55
N ASP A 176 2.82 16.00 8.70
CA ASP A 176 3.42 17.29 9.06
C ASP A 176 2.51 18.40 8.56
N ILE A 177 2.12 19.30 9.47
CA ILE A 177 1.20 20.39 9.17
C ILE A 177 2.01 21.67 9.14
N GLU A 178 2.33 22.09 7.92
CA GLU A 178 2.86 23.41 7.63
C GLU A 178 1.69 24.35 7.34
N ILE A 179 1.63 25.47 8.07
CA ILE A 179 0.56 26.47 7.93
C ILE A 179 1.19 27.70 7.27
N HIS A 180 0.76 28.01 6.05
CA HIS A 180 1.22 29.21 5.37
C HIS A 180 0.48 30.44 5.92
N PRO A 181 1.20 31.55 6.19
CA PRO A 181 0.57 32.77 6.70
C PRO A 181 -0.53 33.35 5.81
N ASP A 182 -0.47 33.12 4.50
CA ASP A 182 -1.42 33.67 3.52
C ASP A 182 -2.82 32.99 3.59
N ASP A 183 -2.85 31.76 4.11
CA ASP A 183 -4.08 30.99 4.33
C ASP A 183 -4.82 31.39 5.61
N LEU A 184 -4.21 32.27 6.41
CA LEU A 184 -4.74 32.73 7.68
C LEU A 184 -5.38 34.11 7.54
N GLU A 185 -6.64 34.19 7.97
CA GLU A 185 -7.34 35.46 8.14
C GLU A 185 -7.44 35.78 9.63
N TRP A 186 -6.97 36.97 9.98
CA TRP A 186 -6.90 37.43 11.35
C TRP A 186 -7.89 38.57 11.58
N GLU A 187 -8.84 38.34 12.48
CA GLU A 187 -9.76 39.37 12.97
C GLU A 187 -9.45 39.69 14.43
N PHE A 188 -9.43 40.98 14.78
CA PHE A 188 -9.22 41.45 16.14
C PHE A 188 -10.46 42.15 16.66
N PHE A 189 -10.92 41.74 17.83
CA PHE A 189 -12.11 42.27 18.45
C PHE A 189 -11.91 42.48 19.96
N ARG A 190 -12.88 43.11 20.60
CA ARG A 190 -12.84 43.37 22.05
C ARG A 190 -13.29 42.11 22.78
N SER A 191 -12.53 41.69 23.79
CA SER A 191 -12.86 40.53 24.61
C SER A 191 -14.19 40.73 25.33
N GLY A 192 -15.01 39.68 25.39
CA GLY A 192 -16.28 39.70 26.12
C GLY A 192 -16.08 39.28 27.58
N GLY A 193 -16.59 40.05 28.55
CA GLY A 193 -16.60 39.64 29.95
C GLY A 193 -16.62 40.78 30.98
N LYS A 194 -16.65 40.42 32.27
CA LYS A 194 -16.55 41.34 33.41
C LYS A 194 -15.12 41.88 33.56
N GLY A 195 -14.68 42.71 32.62
CA GLY A 195 -13.36 43.33 32.60
C GLY A 195 -13.39 44.80 32.97
N GLY A 196 -12.29 45.31 33.56
CA GLY A 196 -12.11 46.75 33.82
C GLY A 196 -11.96 47.58 32.54
N GLN A 197 -11.64 48.87 32.66
CA GLN A 197 -11.52 49.81 31.52
C GLN A 197 -10.66 49.31 30.36
N ASN A 198 -9.64 48.48 30.63
CA ASN A 198 -8.74 47.94 29.61
C ASN A 198 -9.48 47.02 28.61
N VAL A 199 -10.39 46.17 29.10
CA VAL A 199 -11.17 45.23 28.27
C VAL A 199 -12.15 45.96 27.35
N ASN A 200 -12.67 47.12 27.78
CA ASN A 200 -13.60 47.91 26.98
C ASN A 200 -12.91 48.77 25.91
N LYS A 201 -11.61 49.04 26.05
CA LYS A 201 -10.86 49.94 25.16
C LYS A 201 -9.94 49.20 24.18
N VAL A 202 -9.35 48.09 24.58
CA VAL A 202 -8.29 47.41 23.80
C VAL A 202 -8.85 46.15 23.12
N SER A 203 -8.58 46.00 21.82
CA SER A 203 -8.94 44.81 21.03
C SER A 203 -7.92 43.69 21.22
N THR A 204 -7.98 43.03 22.38
CA THR A 204 -7.06 41.94 22.75
C THR A 204 -7.51 40.56 22.27
N ALA A 205 -8.79 40.36 21.94
CA ALA A 205 -9.30 39.09 21.45
C ALA A 205 -8.97 38.88 19.98
N VAL A 206 -8.71 37.63 19.62
CA VAL A 206 -8.27 37.23 18.30
C VAL A 206 -9.21 36.16 17.78
N ARG A 207 -9.68 36.34 16.55
CA ARG A 207 -10.32 35.29 15.75
C ARG A 207 -9.39 34.98 14.57
N LEU A 208 -9.12 33.70 14.39
CA LEU A 208 -8.28 33.15 13.34
C LEU A 208 -9.14 32.24 12.49
N THR A 209 -9.19 32.52 11.19
CA THR A 209 -9.89 31.68 10.20
C THR A 209 -8.86 31.10 9.25
N HIS A 210 -8.86 29.78 9.11
CA HIS A 210 -8.06 29.10 8.10
C HIS A 210 -8.89 28.96 6.82
N LYS A 211 -8.57 29.76 5.80
CA LYS A 211 -9.37 29.87 4.57
C LYS A 211 -9.64 28.53 3.86
N PRO A 212 -8.65 27.64 3.66
CA PRO A 212 -8.89 26.44 2.86
C PRO A 212 -9.72 25.38 3.59
N THR A 213 -9.66 25.31 4.93
CA THR A 213 -10.47 24.34 5.69
C THR A 213 -11.74 24.94 6.30
N GLY A 214 -11.87 26.28 6.30
CA GLY A 214 -12.98 26.99 6.94
C GLY A 214 -12.98 26.92 8.48
N ILE A 215 -11.91 26.41 9.11
CA ILE A 215 -11.86 26.28 10.57
C ILE A 215 -11.67 27.66 11.19
N ILE A 216 -12.59 28.01 12.09
CA ILE A 216 -12.53 29.24 12.88
C ILE A 216 -12.09 28.90 14.31
N VAL A 217 -11.15 29.68 14.83
CA VAL A 217 -10.62 29.60 16.19
C VAL A 217 -10.68 30.98 16.82
N GLU A 218 -11.16 31.06 18.06
CA GLU A 218 -11.18 32.31 18.83
C GLU A 218 -10.39 32.14 20.12
N CYS A 219 -9.57 33.13 20.47
CA CYS A 219 -8.79 33.15 21.70
C CYS A 219 -8.85 34.54 22.37
N GLN A 220 -9.20 34.55 23.66
CA GLN A 220 -9.33 35.76 24.48
C GLN A 220 -8.84 35.58 25.93
N GLU A 221 -8.04 34.54 26.20
CA GLU A 221 -7.59 34.20 27.56
C GLU A 221 -6.58 35.20 28.12
N GLU A 222 -5.65 35.66 27.29
CA GLU A 222 -4.53 36.51 27.72
C GLU A 222 -4.87 37.99 27.57
N ARG A 223 -4.22 38.81 28.40
CA ARG A 223 -4.32 40.28 28.32
C ARG A 223 -3.58 40.88 27.13
N PHE A 224 -2.70 40.11 26.48
CA PHE A 224 -1.87 40.57 25.37
C PHE A 224 -2.27 39.88 24.07
N GLN A 225 -2.49 40.69 23.02
CA GLN A 225 -2.91 40.23 21.69
C GLN A 225 -1.93 39.21 21.08
N GLY A 226 -0.62 39.43 21.22
CA GLY A 226 0.41 38.52 20.69
C GLY A 226 0.31 37.11 21.25
N ARG A 227 0.08 36.97 22.56
CA ARG A 227 -0.10 35.67 23.20
C ARG A 227 -1.41 34.98 22.77
N ASN A 228 -2.47 35.76 22.58
CA ASN A 228 -3.73 35.22 22.04
C ASN A 228 -3.56 34.76 20.57
N ARG A 229 -2.71 35.41 19.77
CA ARG A 229 -2.36 34.96 18.42
C ARG A 229 -1.60 33.62 18.44
N GLU A 230 -0.57 33.50 19.28
CA GLU A 230 0.20 32.25 19.43
C GLU A 230 -0.69 31.09 19.88
N LYS A 231 -1.53 31.31 20.90
CA LYS A 231 -2.51 30.32 21.35
C LYS A 231 -3.53 29.97 20.28
N ALA A 232 -4.05 30.95 19.52
CA ALA A 232 -4.98 30.69 18.44
C ALA A 232 -4.36 29.82 17.33
N LEU A 233 -3.08 30.05 16.99
CA LEU A 233 -2.32 29.20 16.05
C LEU A 233 -2.13 27.78 16.59
N GLU A 234 -1.78 27.63 17.86
CA GLU A 234 -1.63 26.31 18.49
C GLU A 234 -2.94 25.51 18.47
N ILE A 235 -4.07 26.17 18.82
CA ILE A 235 -5.40 25.56 18.77
C ILE A 235 -5.78 25.21 17.32
N LEU A 236 -5.48 26.09 16.35
CA LEU A 236 -5.74 25.81 14.94
C LEU A 236 -4.95 24.58 14.47
N LYS A 237 -3.65 24.50 14.79
CA LYS A 237 -2.81 23.34 14.44
C LYS A 237 -3.34 22.05 15.05
N SER A 238 -3.80 22.09 16.30
CA SER A 238 -4.43 20.96 16.99
C SER A 238 -5.75 20.52 16.32
N LYS A 239 -6.60 21.47 15.93
CA LYS A 239 -7.85 21.18 15.20
C LYS A 239 -7.58 20.58 13.82
N LEU A 240 -6.67 21.17 13.04
CA LEU A 240 -6.26 20.66 11.73
C LEU A 240 -5.70 19.23 11.84
N TYR A 241 -4.83 19.00 12.82
CA TYR A 241 -4.29 17.67 13.10
C TYR A 241 -5.38 16.65 13.42
N THR A 242 -6.34 17.03 14.27
CA THR A 242 -7.45 16.15 14.65
C THR A 242 -8.29 15.79 13.44
N GLN A 243 -8.67 16.77 12.62
CA GLN A 243 -9.47 16.55 11.42
C GLN A 243 -8.75 15.65 10.40
N MET A 244 -7.47 15.93 10.10
CA MET A 244 -6.68 15.10 9.18
C MET A 244 -6.51 13.68 9.71
N ARG A 245 -6.29 13.52 11.02
CA ARG A 245 -6.19 12.21 11.66
C ARG A 245 -7.50 11.43 11.57
N GLU A 246 -8.63 12.07 11.81
CA GLU A 246 -9.95 11.45 11.69
C GLU A 246 -10.22 10.98 10.26
N GLN A 247 -9.90 11.79 9.26
CA GLN A 247 -9.99 11.42 7.85
C GLN A 247 -9.11 10.20 7.53
N GLN A 248 -7.85 10.20 7.98
CA GLN A 248 -6.95 9.07 7.76
C GLN A 248 -7.44 7.77 8.43
N VAL A 249 -7.92 7.86 9.67
CA VAL A 249 -8.45 6.70 10.40
C VAL A 249 -9.71 6.15 9.73
N GLY A 250 -10.59 7.03 9.25
CA GLY A 250 -11.76 6.66 8.45
C GLY A 250 -11.35 5.86 7.22
N ASN A 251 -10.46 6.42 6.40
CA ASN A 251 -9.98 5.79 5.16
C ASN A 251 -9.33 4.42 5.42
N ILE A 252 -8.49 4.28 6.46
CA ILE A 252 -7.89 2.99 6.82
C ILE A 252 -8.95 1.98 7.25
N THR A 253 -9.93 2.42 8.04
CA THR A 253 -10.99 1.53 8.56
C THR A 253 -11.85 1.01 7.41
N GLU A 254 -12.18 1.87 6.45
CA GLU A 254 -12.90 1.49 5.23
C GLU A 254 -12.06 0.56 4.35
N LEU A 255 -10.79 0.89 4.11
CA LEU A 255 -9.86 0.05 3.34
C LEU A 255 -9.78 -1.35 3.96
N ARG A 256 -9.54 -1.43 5.27
CA ARG A 256 -9.50 -2.68 6.02
C ARG A 256 -10.80 -3.46 5.91
N SER A 257 -11.94 -2.80 6.06
CA SER A 257 -13.26 -3.45 5.98
C SER A 257 -13.51 -4.03 4.59
N SER A 258 -13.09 -3.32 3.54
CA SER A 258 -13.20 -3.80 2.15
C SER A 258 -12.29 -5.00 1.86
N GLN A 259 -11.10 -5.06 2.50
CA GLN A 259 -10.15 -6.16 2.35
C GLN A 259 -10.59 -7.43 3.10
N VAL A 260 -11.01 -7.29 4.36
CA VAL A 260 -11.32 -8.46 5.22
C VAL A 260 -12.70 -9.04 4.89
N GLY A 261 -13.65 -8.20 4.48
CA GLY A 261 -15.03 -8.61 4.26
C GLY A 261 -15.67 -9.21 5.51
N THR A 262 -16.53 -10.20 5.32
CA THR A 262 -17.20 -10.95 6.39
C THR A 262 -16.38 -12.16 6.88
N GLY A 263 -15.35 -12.56 6.13
CA GLY A 263 -14.56 -13.76 6.42
C GLY A 263 -15.31 -15.07 6.11
N GLU A 264 -16.38 -14.99 5.31
CA GLU A 264 -17.16 -16.15 4.90
C GLU A 264 -16.55 -16.92 3.72
N ARG A 265 -17.01 -18.16 3.53
CA ARG A 265 -16.50 -19.08 2.49
C ARG A 265 -16.79 -18.62 1.05
N SER A 266 -17.75 -17.73 0.87
CA SER A 266 -18.19 -17.16 -0.43
C SER A 266 -17.15 -16.18 -0.98
N GLU A 267 -16.58 -15.33 -0.12
CA GLU A 267 -15.68 -14.21 -0.43
C GLU A 267 -14.21 -14.62 -0.66
N LYS A 268 -13.96 -15.92 -0.87
CA LYS A 268 -12.61 -16.47 -1.04
C LYS A 268 -11.89 -15.86 -2.26
N ILE A 269 -10.70 -15.32 -2.04
CA ILE A 269 -9.77 -14.93 -3.11
C ILE A 269 -8.90 -16.12 -3.53
N ARG A 270 -8.54 -16.99 -2.58
CA ARG A 270 -7.67 -18.14 -2.82
C ARG A 270 -8.15 -19.38 -2.09
N THR A 271 -7.94 -20.55 -2.69
CA THR A 271 -8.25 -21.85 -2.07
C THR A 271 -7.03 -22.75 -2.07
N TYR A 272 -6.67 -23.23 -0.88
CA TYR A 272 -5.60 -24.15 -0.57
C TYR A 272 -6.22 -25.55 -0.38
N ASN A 273 -6.09 -26.41 -1.38
CA ASN A 273 -6.65 -27.76 -1.38
C ASN A 273 -5.51 -28.77 -1.20
N PHE A 274 -5.36 -29.25 0.04
CA PHE A 274 -4.29 -30.20 0.39
C PHE A 274 -4.50 -31.59 -0.23
N PRO A 275 -5.70 -32.20 -0.23
CA PRO A 275 -5.91 -33.51 -0.86
C PRO A 275 -5.54 -33.58 -2.35
N GLN A 276 -5.64 -32.44 -3.06
CA GLN A 276 -5.33 -32.36 -4.49
C GLN A 276 -3.98 -31.67 -4.77
N ASP A 277 -3.20 -31.37 -3.73
CA ASP A 277 -1.95 -30.59 -3.82
C ASP A 277 -2.08 -29.37 -4.75
N ARG A 278 -3.10 -28.54 -4.51
CA ARG A 278 -3.45 -27.44 -5.42
C ARG A 278 -3.82 -26.18 -4.67
N ILE A 279 -3.28 -25.06 -5.14
CA ILE A 279 -3.67 -23.71 -4.73
C ILE A 279 -4.29 -23.03 -5.94
N THR A 280 -5.48 -22.45 -5.78
CA THR A 280 -6.18 -21.75 -6.86
C THR A 280 -6.52 -20.34 -6.42
N ASP A 281 -6.09 -19.33 -7.19
CA ASP A 281 -6.55 -17.95 -7.04
C ASP A 281 -7.77 -17.74 -7.95
N HIS A 282 -8.91 -17.36 -7.35
CA HIS A 282 -10.19 -17.27 -8.05
C HIS A 282 -10.31 -16.01 -8.89
N ARG A 283 -9.46 -15.00 -8.66
CA ARG A 283 -9.50 -13.74 -9.40
C ARG A 283 -8.92 -13.91 -10.80
N ILE A 284 -7.76 -14.55 -10.90
CA ILE A 284 -7.11 -14.89 -12.18
C ILE A 284 -7.44 -16.29 -12.70
N LYS A 285 -8.18 -17.09 -11.91
CA LYS A 285 -8.54 -18.49 -12.21
C LYS A 285 -7.32 -19.38 -12.52
N LYS A 286 -6.17 -19.03 -11.95
CA LYS A 286 -4.92 -19.78 -12.09
C LYS A 286 -4.72 -20.71 -10.91
N SER A 287 -4.10 -21.86 -11.17
CA SER A 287 -3.76 -22.83 -10.15
C SER A 287 -2.27 -23.16 -10.16
N TRP A 288 -1.72 -23.39 -8.98
CA TRP A 288 -0.36 -23.86 -8.73
C TRP A 288 -0.41 -25.17 -7.94
N HIS A 289 0.67 -25.92 -8.02
CA HIS A 289 0.86 -27.20 -7.32
C HIS A 289 2.04 -27.10 -6.34
N SER A 290 2.30 -28.16 -5.58
CA SER A 290 3.34 -28.18 -4.54
C SER A 290 3.01 -27.25 -3.36
N ILE A 291 1.85 -27.48 -2.75
CA ILE A 291 1.33 -26.72 -1.61
C ILE A 291 2.35 -26.65 -0.48
N GLU A 292 3.05 -27.75 -0.18
CA GLU A 292 4.07 -27.78 0.88
C GLU A 292 5.18 -26.77 0.62
N ARG A 293 5.62 -26.65 -0.64
CA ARG A 293 6.67 -25.70 -1.04
C ARG A 293 6.21 -24.25 -0.86
N VAL A 294 4.99 -23.96 -1.30
CA VAL A 294 4.36 -22.64 -1.14
C VAL A 294 4.22 -22.31 0.34
N MET A 295 3.66 -23.21 1.14
CA MET A 295 3.47 -23.01 2.59
C MET A 295 4.81 -22.85 3.33
N ASN A 296 5.92 -23.32 2.76
CA ASN A 296 7.27 -23.12 3.27
C ASN A 296 7.91 -21.79 2.83
N GLY A 297 7.19 -20.90 2.15
CA GLY A 297 7.64 -19.53 1.81
C GLY A 297 7.97 -19.29 0.34
N ASP A 298 7.89 -20.31 -0.53
CA ASP A 298 8.16 -20.17 -1.97
C ASP A 298 6.93 -19.61 -2.71
N ILE A 299 6.56 -18.37 -2.39
CA ILE A 299 5.37 -17.68 -2.93
C ILE A 299 5.70 -16.59 -3.96
N SER A 300 6.98 -16.29 -4.19
CA SER A 300 7.42 -15.19 -5.06
C SER A 300 6.73 -15.21 -6.43
N LYS A 301 6.73 -16.37 -7.10
CA LYS A 301 6.12 -16.54 -8.42
C LYS A 301 4.62 -16.31 -8.41
N MET A 302 3.93 -16.75 -7.35
CA MET A 302 2.49 -16.55 -7.21
C MET A 302 2.17 -15.07 -7.02
N LEU A 303 2.97 -14.35 -6.22
CA LEU A 303 2.80 -12.91 -5.98
C LEU A 303 3.03 -12.10 -7.26
N GLU A 304 4.08 -12.38 -8.03
CA GLU A 304 4.40 -11.68 -9.28
C GLU A 304 3.31 -11.87 -10.35
N GLU A 305 2.74 -13.07 -10.46
CA GLU A 305 1.68 -13.33 -11.42
C GLU A 305 0.36 -12.64 -11.02
N VAL A 306 0.13 -12.48 -9.71
CA VAL A 306 -1.06 -11.83 -9.15
C VAL A 306 -0.89 -10.31 -9.10
N SER A 307 0.33 -9.76 -9.09
CA SER A 307 0.56 -8.31 -9.06
C SER A 307 0.18 -7.61 -10.38
N ASN A 308 0.05 -8.36 -11.48
CA ASN A 308 -0.31 -7.85 -12.80
C ASN A 308 -1.84 -7.72 -13.04
N ILE A 309 -2.64 -7.80 -11.97
CA ILE A 309 -4.10 -7.61 -11.97
C ILE A 309 -4.45 -6.14 -11.76
#